data_AF-A0AAD7BZ61-F1
#
_entry.id   AF-A0AAD7BZ61-F1
#
_cell.length_a   1.000
_cell.length_b   1.000
_cell.length_c   1.000
_cell.angle_alpha   90.00
_cell.angle_beta   90.00
_cell.angle_gamma   90.00
#
_symmetry.space_group_name_H-M   'P 1'
#
loop_
_entity.id
_entity.type
_entity.pdbx_description
1 polymer ?
#
loop_
_entity_poly.entity_id
_entity_poly.type
_entity_poly.pdbx_seq_one_letter_code
_entity_poly.pdbx_strand_id
1 'polypeptide(L)' 'MGTTATVLTCDGGEITITLLPDTHMAPGEYYEVHGTVANPTTIKMNHCISMGTALDMKLVDDTVKLIHDPRFHSMLFSAD' A
#
# COMPACT_ATOMS: atom_id res chain seq x y z
N MET A 1 -19.43 6.67 9.07
CA MET A 1 -18.30 5.81 8.69
C MET A 1 -18.03 6.03 7.22
N GLY A 2 -16.80 6.35 6.83
CA GLY A 2 -16.42 6.54 5.44
C GLY A 2 -16.30 5.20 4.72
N THR A 3 -16.72 5.12 3.46
CA THR A 3 -16.51 3.95 2.60
C THR A 3 -15.15 3.97 1.91
N THR A 4 -14.40 5.04 2.11
CA THR A 4 -13.07 5.26 1.52
C THR A 4 -12.12 5.92 2.52
N ALA A 5 -10.83 5.73 2.30
CA ALA A 5 -9.75 6.46 2.96
C ALA A 5 -8.75 6.97 1.91
N THR A 6 -8.22 8.18 2.11
CA THR A 6 -7.06 8.67 1.36
C THR A 6 -5.81 8.38 2.16
N VAL A 7 -4.79 7.81 1.53
CA VAL A 7 -3.51 7.49 2.17
C VAL A 7 -2.35 8.03 1.35
N LEU A 8 -1.31 8.47 2.05
CA LEU A 8 -0.02 8.86 1.46
C LEU A 8 0.87 7.62 1.34
N THR A 9 1.42 7.38 0.16
CA THR A 9 2.32 6.26 -0.15
C THR A 9 3.78 6.63 0.06
N CYS A 10 4.68 5.63 0.07
CA CYS A 10 6.10 5.82 0.34
C CYS A 10 6.85 6.68 -0.69
N ASP A 11 6.32 6.79 -1.91
CA ASP A 11 6.83 7.66 -2.98
C ASP A 11 6.26 9.09 -2.91
N GLY A 12 5.45 9.40 -1.91
CA GLY A 12 4.77 10.69 -1.74
C GLY A 12 3.49 10.85 -2.57
N GLY A 13 3.06 9.81 -3.29
CA GLY A 13 1.76 9.78 -3.97
C GLY A 13 0.59 9.66 -2.98
N GLU A 14 -0.61 10.00 -3.44
CA GLU A 14 -1.84 9.78 -2.69
C GLU A 14 -2.76 8.82 -3.46
N ILE A 15 -3.32 7.84 -2.76
CA ILE A 15 -4.29 6.91 -3.32
C ILE A 15 -5.56 6.86 -2.48
N THR A 16 -6.66 6.50 -3.13
CA THR A 16 -7.94 6.19 -2.46
C THR A 16 -8.07 4.69 -2.23
N ILE A 17 -8.43 4.29 -1.02
CA ILE A 17 -8.74 2.90 -0.70
C ILE A 17 -10.25 2.78 -0.50
N THR A 18 -10.91 1.86 -1.21
CA THR A 18 -12.28 1.44 -0.87
C THR A 18 -12.22 0.48 0.30
N LEU A 19 -12.83 0.84 1.42
CA LEU A 19 -12.76 0.10 2.68
C LEU A 19 -13.78 -1.06 2.73
N LEU A 20 -13.43 -2.12 3.46
CA LEU A 20 -14.40 -3.12 3.86
C LEU A 20 -15.31 -2.56 4.97
N PRO A 21 -16.55 -3.08 5.13
CA PRO A 21 -17.38 -2.78 6.28
C PRO A 21 -16.60 -2.97 7.59
N ASP A 22 -16.86 -2.08 8.57
CA ASP A 22 -16.24 -2.11 9.90
C ASP A 22 -14.70 -2.00 9.94
N THR A 23 -14.07 -1.59 8.84
CA THR A 23 -12.64 -1.26 8.83
C THR A 23 -12.40 0.05 9.56
N HIS A 24 -11.44 0.04 10.48
CA HIS A 24 -11.02 1.22 11.23
C HIS A 24 -9.55 1.51 10.92
N MET A 25 -9.29 2.66 10.30
CA MET A 25 -7.95 3.19 10.08
C MET A 25 -7.80 4.47 10.90
N ALA A 26 -6.88 4.48 11.85
CA ALA A 26 -6.56 5.61 12.69
C ALA A 26 -5.62 6.58 11.94
N PRO A 27 -5.85 7.91 12.06
CA PRO A 27 -4.89 8.90 11.57
C PRO A 27 -3.52 8.73 12.25
N GLY A 28 -2.44 8.88 11.49
CA GLY A 28 -1.07 8.83 12.01
C GLY A 28 -0.49 7.42 12.18
N GLU A 29 -1.21 6.38 11.76
CA GLU A 29 -0.70 5.02 11.65
C GLU A 29 -0.36 4.63 10.20
N TYR A 30 0.54 3.66 10.08
CA TYR A 30 0.87 3.00 8.83
C TYR A 30 0.07 1.71 8.68
N TYR A 31 -0.28 1.38 7.44
CA TYR A 31 -1.10 0.20 7.13
C TYR A 31 -0.51 -0.56 5.95
N GLU A 32 -0.51 -1.89 6.06
CA GLU A 32 -0.34 -2.78 4.92
C GLU A 32 -1.73 -3.13 4.38
N VAL A 33 -1.98 -2.76 3.13
CA VAL A 33 -3.29 -2.94 2.48
C VAL A 33 -3.14 -3.91 1.32
N HIS A 34 -3.87 -5.02 1.36
CA HIS A 34 -3.95 -5.97 0.27
C HIS A 34 -5.27 -5.78 -0.45
N GLY A 35 -5.24 -5.73 -1.77
CA GLY A 35 -6.43 -5.48 -2.56
C GLY A 35 -6.19 -5.53 -4.06
N THR A 36 -7.25 -5.28 -4.80
CA THR A 36 -7.19 -5.20 -6.26
C THR A 36 -7.05 -3.75 -6.70
N VAL A 37 -6.08 -3.46 -7.56
CA VAL A 37 -5.95 -2.14 -8.21
C VAL A 37 -7.15 -1.94 -9.13
N ALA A 38 -8.00 -0.96 -8.81
CA ALA A 38 -9.19 -0.64 -9.61
C ALA A 38 -8.89 0.37 -10.71
N ASN A 39 -7.97 1.29 -10.45
CA ASN A 39 -7.42 2.27 -11.38
C ASN A 39 -6.07 2.79 -10.81
N PRO A 40 -5.31 3.65 -11.53
CA PRO A 40 -3.97 4.08 -11.09
C PRO A 40 -3.88 4.70 -9.69
N THR A 41 -4.97 5.24 -9.14
CA THR A 41 -5.01 5.91 -7.83
C THR A 41 -6.04 5.28 -6.89
N THR A 42 -6.49 4.05 -7.14
CA THR A 42 -7.52 3.40 -6.32
C THR A 42 -7.29 1.91 -6.11
N ILE A 43 -7.34 1.48 -4.85
CA ILE A 43 -7.33 0.07 -4.45
C ILE A 43 -8.69 -0.30 -3.85
N LYS A 44 -9.23 -1.46 -4.23
CA LYS A 44 -10.34 -2.11 -3.53
C LYS A 44 -9.77 -3.06 -2.49
N MET A 45 -9.95 -2.75 -1.21
CA MET A 45 -9.38 -3.51 -0.09
C MET A 45 -9.99 -4.91 0.01
N ASN A 46 -9.12 -5.90 0.20
CA ASN A 46 -9.47 -7.27 0.62
C ASN A 46 -9.04 -7.55 2.06
N HIS A 47 -7.94 -6.93 2.50
CA HIS A 47 -7.39 -7.08 3.83
C HIS A 47 -6.56 -5.84 4.23
N CYS A 48 -6.46 -5.56 5.53
CA CYS A 48 -5.71 -4.42 6.07
C CYS A 48 -5.09 -4.78 7.42
N ILE A 49 -3.81 -4.46 7.61
CA ILE A 49 -3.05 -4.71 8.83
C ILE A 49 -2.48 -3.38 9.33
N SER A 50 -2.72 -3.03 10.60
CA SER A 50 -2.02 -1.90 11.24
C SER A 50 -0.56 -2.27 11.48
N MET A 51 0.34 -1.41 11.03
CA MET A 51 1.79 -1.51 11.26
C MET A 51 2.27 -0.58 12.39
N GLY A 52 1.35 0.11 13.06
CA GLY A 52 1.66 1.08 14.13
C GLY A 52 2.12 2.44 13.58
N THR A 53 2.78 3.22 14.44
CA THR A 53 3.08 4.65 14.19
C THR A 53 4.53 4.92 13.80
N ALA A 54 5.38 3.89 13.72
CA ALA A 54 6.81 4.03 13.49
C ALA A 54 7.26 3.11 12.35
N LEU A 55 7.20 3.62 11.12
CA LEU A 55 7.69 2.94 9.92
C LEU A 55 8.55 3.91 9.10
N ASP A 56 9.75 3.46 8.71
CA ASP A 56 10.63 4.25 7.84
C ASP A 56 10.16 4.15 6.38
N MET A 57 9.33 5.11 5.96
CA MET A 57 8.78 5.14 4.60
C MET A 57 9.83 5.36 3.52
N LYS A 58 11.00 5.93 3.86
CA LYS A 58 12.10 6.04 2.89
C LYS A 58 12.70 4.66 2.62
N LEU A 59 12.92 3.86 3.68
CA LEU A 59 13.41 2.49 3.52
C LEU A 59 12.40 1.61 2.76
N VAL A 60 11.10 1.80 3.00
CA VAL A 60 10.04 1.10 2.23
C VAL A 60 10.13 1.44 0.74
N ASP A 61 10.22 2.72 0.39
CA ASP A 61 10.35 3.17 -1.00
C ASP A 61 11.62 2.62 -1.68
N ASP A 62 12.77 2.72 -1.00
CA ASP A 62 14.04 2.16 -1.49
C ASP A 62 13.93 0.64 -1.72
N THR A 63 13.23 -0.08 -0.83
CA THR A 63 13.00 -1.53 -0.93
C THR A 63 12.08 -1.88 -2.09
N VAL A 64 10.96 -1.15 -2.27
CA VAL A 64 10.04 -1.36 -3.40
C VAL A 64 10.74 -1.12 -4.73
N LYS A 65 11.58 -0.09 -4.81
CA LYS A 65 12.41 0.18 -6.01
C LYS A 65 13.40 -0.93 -6.28
N LEU A 66 14.04 -1.49 -5.24
CA LEU A 66 14.96 -2.61 -5.38
C LEU A 66 14.25 -3.89 -5.85
N ILE A 67 13.04 -4.15 -5.36
CA ILE A 67 12.19 -5.29 -5.78
C ILE A 67 11.91 -5.23 -7.29
N HIS A 68 11.64 -4.03 -7.82
CA HIS A 68 11.35 -3.83 -9.24
C HIS A 68 12.60 -3.55 -10.09
N ASP A 69 13.80 -3.59 -9.53
CA ASP A 69 15.03 -3.41 -10.29
C ASP A 69 15.21 -4.60 -11.26
N PRO A 70 15.46 -4.35 -12.56
CA PRO A 70 15.57 -5.42 -13.57
C PRO A 70 16.58 -6.51 -13.24
N ARG A 71 17.61 -6.20 -12.42
CA ARG A 71 18.62 -7.17 -11.98
C ARG A 71 18.05 -8.28 -11.10
N PHE A 72 16.93 -8.03 -10.40
CA PHE A 72 16.32 -8.97 -9.45
C PHE A 72 14.94 -9.48 -9.89
N HIS A 73 14.40 -8.99 -11.01
CA HIS A 73 13.03 -9.29 -11.45
C HIS A 73 12.73 -10.80 -11.51
N SER A 74 13.58 -11.60 -12.16
CA SER A 74 13.36 -13.04 -12.31
C SER A 74 13.50 -13.85 -11.01
N MET A 75 14.01 -13.25 -9.94
CA MET A 75 14.08 -13.89 -8.61
C MET A 75 12.80 -13.67 -7.80
N LEU A 76 12.06 -12.60 -8.09
CA LEU A 76 10.88 -12.17 -7.30
C LEU A 76 9.57 -12.34 -8.07
N PHE A 77 9.61 -12.24 -9.39
CA PHE A 77 8.47 -12.32 -10.28
C PHE A 77 8.69 -13.37 -11.36
N SER A 78 7.66 -14.16 -11.66
CA SER A 78 7.63 -15.00 -12.84
C SER A 78 7.48 -14.15 -14.10
N ALA A 79 7.93 -14.66 -15.24
CA ALA A 79 7.54 -14.09 -16.52
C ALA A 79 6.03 -14.25 -16.72
N ASP A 80 5.35 -13.20 -17.16
CA ASP A 80 3.94 -13.21 -17.56
C ASP A 80 3.69 -14.12 -18.78
#